data_AF-A0AA45C818-F1
#
_entry.id   AF-A0AA45C818-F1
#
_cell.length_a   1.000
_cell.length_b   1.000
_cell.length_c   1.000
_cell.angle_alpha   90.00
_cell.angle_beta   90.00
_cell.angle_gamma   90.00
#
_symmetry.space_group_name_H-M   'P 1'
#
loop_
_entity.id
_entity.type
_entity.pdbx_description
1 polymer ?
#
loop_
_entity_poly.entity_id
_entity_poly.type
_entity_poly.pdbx_seq_one_letter_code
_entity_poly.pdbx_strand_id
1 'polypeptide(L)'
;MYENIIEMIENAQYKDALTEIEKINNSKWEKYNLKGIILFQTENIELAIRFFKKALSIEKNNDIYYNLALCYYKKSMFKISWNILMNLNNKDEKIFYLLSYIEFEQRDFTQLKKIDYYSSAKFKINDLNKKVKYLHFMIDSPISKKYIEFINENFTKEDHKFIIISNDVFTDDYYVINNIESIRLLATNYEKILLHGIFNYEVMYYLFLNEEKIDFKKVYWFIWGGDLYYYKFRKNNFNSDLFEFVRKKILKKIVNIITVTSEYDFELAKKWYKINAKKYLLLYPNLIDYKFLKRLKNKKRSSCNLRIQLGNSGDPSNKHIEMLNILSKFKNENIEIITPLSYGGSKNYIEKVIETGKDIFGKKFNYLKNFLPPQEYGKFLSSVDLAIFNHDRQQAFGNILYLLFLGKKVFLKNDTTSWKTLKEKNLIVWNTYDIYQMTYNDLIEINESDKNINSAIIEEEYSFETRFKLWKDFFDNKNNY
;
A
#
# COMPACT_ATOMS: atom_id res chain seq x y z
N MET A 1 -3.61 -9.44 -28.78
CA MET A 1 -3.84 -10.91 -28.76
C MET A 1 -3.25 -11.54 -27.50
N TYR A 2 -1.93 -11.48 -27.27
CA TYR A 2 -1.33 -12.04 -26.04
C TYR A 2 -1.79 -11.34 -24.76
N GLU A 3 -2.01 -10.02 -24.80
CA GLU A 3 -2.54 -9.25 -23.66
C GLU A 3 -3.92 -9.77 -23.20
N ASN A 4 -4.85 -10.01 -24.13
CA ASN A 4 -6.17 -10.57 -23.81
C ASN A 4 -6.08 -11.99 -23.20
N ILE A 5 -5.13 -12.80 -23.69
CA ILE A 5 -4.90 -14.15 -23.14
C ILE A 5 -4.35 -14.06 -21.72
N ILE A 6 -3.37 -13.19 -21.52
CA ILE A 6 -2.79 -12.91 -20.21
C ILE A 6 -3.90 -12.43 -19.27
N GLU A 7 -4.74 -11.49 -19.68
CA GLU A 7 -5.91 -11.03 -18.91
C GLU A 7 -6.87 -12.17 -18.52
N MET A 8 -7.13 -13.12 -19.43
CA MET A 8 -7.93 -14.31 -19.11
C MET A 8 -7.25 -15.21 -18.06
N ILE A 9 -5.93 -15.43 -18.17
CA ILE A 9 -5.15 -16.18 -17.17
C ILE A 9 -5.21 -15.47 -15.81
N GLU A 10 -5.03 -14.15 -15.81
CA GLU A 10 -5.06 -13.29 -14.63
C GLU A 10 -6.42 -13.32 -13.91
N ASN A 11 -7.51 -13.44 -14.67
CA ASN A 11 -8.88 -13.59 -14.17
C ASN A 11 -9.26 -15.04 -13.81
N ALA A 12 -8.29 -15.97 -13.80
CA ALA A 12 -8.50 -17.40 -13.59
C ALA A 12 -9.50 -18.05 -14.56
N GLN A 13 -9.73 -17.42 -15.73
CA GLN A 13 -10.53 -17.96 -16.83
C GLN A 13 -9.68 -18.93 -17.65
N TYR A 14 -9.08 -19.92 -16.99
CA TYR A 14 -8.04 -20.77 -17.59
C TYR A 14 -8.54 -21.54 -18.81
N LYS A 15 -9.82 -21.94 -18.84
CA LYS A 15 -10.41 -22.66 -19.97
C LYS A 15 -10.51 -21.77 -21.22
N ASP A 16 -10.93 -20.52 -21.02
CA ASP A 16 -11.07 -19.54 -22.10
C ASP A 16 -9.67 -19.10 -22.58
N ALA A 17 -8.75 -18.84 -21.65
CA ALA A 17 -7.35 -18.58 -21.93
C ALA A 17 -6.73 -19.71 -22.76
N LEU A 18 -6.92 -20.97 -22.36
CA LEU A 18 -6.41 -22.13 -23.10
C LEU A 18 -6.98 -22.18 -24.52
N THR A 19 -8.26 -21.86 -24.71
CA THR A 19 -8.91 -21.83 -26.03
C THR A 19 -8.26 -20.78 -26.94
N GLU A 20 -8.01 -19.58 -26.43
CA GLU A 20 -7.31 -18.54 -27.18
C GLU A 20 -5.83 -18.86 -27.41
N ILE A 21 -5.17 -19.50 -26.44
CA ILE A 21 -3.79 -19.96 -26.58
C ILE A 21 -3.67 -20.99 -27.70
N GLU A 22 -4.66 -21.85 -27.91
CA GLU A 22 -4.61 -22.82 -29.00
C GLU A 22 -4.57 -22.17 -30.39
N LYS A 23 -5.15 -20.97 -30.53
CA LYS A 23 -5.09 -20.19 -31.78
C LYS A 23 -3.70 -19.62 -32.06
N ILE A 24 -2.84 -19.52 -31.05
CA ILE A 24 -1.44 -19.13 -31.26
C ILE A 24 -0.74 -20.23 -32.05
N ASN A 25 0.03 -19.83 -33.05
CA ASN A 25 0.84 -20.74 -33.87
C ASN A 25 1.81 -21.56 -33.00
N ASN A 26 1.96 -22.85 -33.30
CA ASN A 26 2.84 -23.78 -32.58
C ASN A 26 4.34 -23.44 -32.68
N SER A 27 4.74 -22.54 -33.57
CA SER A 27 6.11 -22.02 -33.67
C SER A 27 6.43 -20.89 -32.67
N LYS A 28 5.43 -20.38 -31.94
CA LYS A 28 5.59 -19.24 -31.02
C LYS A 28 5.85 -19.69 -29.59
N TRP A 29 6.89 -19.16 -28.96
CA TRP A 29 7.27 -19.51 -27.59
C TRP A 29 6.23 -19.05 -26.56
N GLU A 30 5.53 -17.94 -26.85
CA GLU A 30 4.50 -17.34 -26.01
C GLU A 30 3.38 -18.34 -25.72
N LYS A 31 3.00 -19.17 -26.71
CA LYS A 31 2.00 -20.24 -26.55
C LYS A 31 2.36 -21.15 -25.38
N TYR A 32 3.60 -21.62 -25.35
CA TYR A 32 4.06 -22.59 -24.37
C TYR A 32 4.36 -21.93 -23.03
N ASN A 33 4.89 -20.71 -23.01
CA ASN A 33 5.08 -19.96 -21.77
C ASN A 33 3.73 -19.71 -21.06
N LEU A 34 2.69 -19.30 -21.81
CA LEU A 34 1.35 -19.07 -21.27
C LEU A 34 0.69 -20.35 -20.73
N LYS A 35 0.82 -21.49 -21.43
CA LYS A 35 0.39 -22.79 -20.89
C LYS A 35 1.14 -23.16 -19.60
N GLY A 36 2.46 -22.94 -19.58
CA GLY A 36 3.29 -23.19 -18.40
C GLY A 36 2.84 -22.38 -17.20
N ILE A 37 2.49 -21.11 -17.41
CA ILE A 37 1.96 -20.21 -16.37
C ILE A 37 0.64 -20.75 -15.81
N ILE A 38 -0.33 -21.11 -16.66
CA ILE A 38 -1.63 -21.67 -16.20
C ILE A 38 -1.40 -22.93 -15.36
N LEU A 39 -0.51 -23.82 -15.82
CA LEU A 39 -0.20 -25.07 -15.13
C LEU A 39 0.50 -24.83 -13.79
N PHE A 40 1.39 -23.84 -13.72
CA PHE A 40 2.00 -23.43 -12.46
C PHE A 40 0.95 -22.89 -11.47
N GLN A 41 0.03 -22.05 -11.94
CA GLN A 41 -1.05 -21.46 -11.14
C GLN A 41 -2.07 -22.48 -10.64
N THR A 42 -2.31 -23.54 -11.42
CA THR A 42 -3.16 -24.69 -11.06
C THR A 42 -2.41 -25.79 -10.31
N GLU A 43 -1.18 -25.50 -9.86
CA GLU A 43 -0.31 -26.38 -9.06
C GLU A 43 0.15 -27.66 -9.76
N ASN A 44 -0.01 -27.75 -11.09
CA ASN A 44 0.55 -28.82 -11.91
C ASN A 44 2.00 -28.50 -12.34
N ILE A 45 2.91 -28.49 -11.37
CA ILE A 45 4.28 -28.00 -11.53
C ILE A 45 5.09 -28.84 -12.53
N GLU A 46 4.87 -30.15 -12.60
CA GLU A 46 5.61 -31.02 -13.52
C GLU A 46 5.30 -30.72 -14.97
N LEU A 47 4.02 -30.50 -15.28
CA LEU A 47 3.60 -30.17 -16.62
C LEU A 47 4.03 -28.73 -16.97
N ALA A 48 3.97 -27.80 -16.01
CA ALA A 48 4.49 -26.44 -16.17
C ALA A 48 5.97 -26.44 -16.60
N ILE A 49 6.82 -27.26 -15.95
CA ILE A 49 8.23 -27.43 -16.32
C ILE A 49 8.38 -27.88 -17.78
N ARG A 50 7.57 -28.84 -18.25
CA ARG A 50 7.62 -29.32 -19.64
C ARG A 50 7.29 -28.19 -20.63
N PHE A 51 6.28 -27.39 -20.32
CA PHE A 51 5.88 -26.26 -21.15
C PHE A 51 6.91 -25.13 -21.17
N PHE A 52 7.50 -24.77 -20.03
CA PHE A 52 8.58 -23.78 -20.00
C PHE A 52 9.83 -24.25 -20.75
N LYS A 53 10.21 -25.53 -20.63
CA LYS A 53 11.28 -26.11 -21.45
C LYS A 53 10.97 -26.06 -22.95
N LYS A 54 9.70 -26.32 -23.32
CA LYS A 54 9.27 -26.21 -24.72
C LYS A 54 9.35 -24.77 -25.22
N ALA A 55 8.95 -23.79 -24.42
CA ALA A 55 9.08 -22.38 -24.76
C ALA A 55 10.56 -21.98 -24.95
N LEU A 56 11.45 -22.42 -24.07
CA LEU A 56 12.90 -22.19 -24.17
C LEU A 56 13.57 -22.86 -25.38
N SER A 57 12.98 -23.95 -25.90
CA SER A 57 13.46 -24.58 -27.14
C SER A 57 13.18 -23.73 -28.38
N ILE A 58 12.30 -22.73 -28.26
CA ILE A 58 11.92 -21.81 -29.34
C ILE A 58 12.64 -20.48 -29.15
N GLU A 59 12.57 -19.89 -27.96
CA GLU A 59 13.17 -18.58 -27.66
C GLU A 59 13.86 -18.60 -26.29
N LYS A 60 15.11 -18.12 -26.25
CA LYS A 60 15.84 -17.94 -24.99
C LYS A 60 15.43 -16.62 -24.36
N ASN A 61 14.63 -16.69 -23.29
CA ASN A 61 14.10 -15.51 -22.63
C ASN A 61 14.21 -15.64 -21.10
N ASN A 62 14.70 -14.58 -20.45
CA ASN A 62 14.94 -14.53 -19.02
C ASN A 62 13.69 -14.79 -18.16
N ASP A 63 12.52 -14.32 -18.58
CA ASP A 63 11.26 -14.53 -17.86
C ASP A 63 10.86 -16.01 -17.88
N ILE A 64 11.10 -16.71 -19.00
CA ILE A 64 10.84 -18.14 -19.11
C ILE A 64 11.83 -18.92 -18.24
N TYR A 65 13.11 -18.56 -18.24
CA TYR A 65 14.11 -19.16 -17.35
C TYR A 65 13.78 -18.93 -15.87
N TYR A 66 13.33 -17.73 -15.52
CA TYR A 66 12.87 -17.39 -14.17
C TYR A 66 11.65 -18.24 -13.76
N ASN A 67 10.63 -18.33 -14.62
CA ASN A 67 9.44 -19.16 -14.38
C ASN A 67 9.80 -20.65 -14.23
N LEU A 68 10.72 -21.16 -15.06
CA LEU A 68 11.23 -22.52 -14.96
C LEU A 68 11.99 -22.75 -13.64
N ALA A 69 12.85 -21.80 -13.25
CA ALA A 69 13.60 -21.87 -12.01
C ALA A 69 12.67 -21.87 -10.79
N LEU A 70 11.61 -21.06 -10.80
CA LEU A 70 10.56 -21.08 -9.76
C LEU A 70 9.89 -22.45 -9.64
N CYS A 71 9.62 -23.13 -10.76
CA CYS A 71 9.06 -24.48 -10.72
C CYS A 71 10.01 -25.47 -10.02
N TYR A 72 11.30 -25.41 -10.35
CA TYR A 72 12.31 -26.27 -9.71
C TYR A 72 12.52 -25.93 -8.24
N TYR A 73 12.48 -24.64 -7.89
CA TYR A 73 12.49 -24.21 -6.50
C TYR A 73 11.32 -24.81 -5.72
N LYS A 74 10.10 -24.73 -6.27
CA LYS A 74 8.90 -25.28 -5.64
C LYS A 74 8.94 -26.81 -5.47
N LYS A 75 9.73 -27.51 -6.27
CA LYS A 75 10.01 -28.96 -6.11
C LYS A 75 11.19 -29.26 -5.19
N SER A 76 11.72 -28.28 -4.47
CA SER A 76 12.95 -28.38 -3.65
C SER A 76 14.18 -28.83 -4.44
N MET A 77 14.17 -28.66 -5.77
CA MET A 77 15.30 -28.98 -6.66
C MET A 77 16.23 -27.76 -6.78
N PHE A 78 16.72 -27.30 -5.63
CA PHE A 78 17.44 -26.03 -5.47
C PHE A 78 18.65 -25.90 -6.39
N LYS A 79 19.49 -26.94 -6.48
CA LYS A 79 20.67 -26.95 -7.35
C LYS A 79 20.32 -26.74 -8.84
N ILE A 80 19.21 -27.30 -9.30
CA ILE A 80 18.75 -27.14 -10.69
C ILE A 80 18.24 -25.72 -10.90
N SER A 81 17.42 -25.22 -9.96
CA SER A 81 16.92 -23.85 -9.99
C SER A 81 18.07 -22.84 -10.03
N TRP A 82 19.08 -23.03 -9.19
CA TRP A 82 20.28 -22.19 -9.13
C TRP A 82 21.04 -22.18 -10.46
N ASN A 83 21.33 -23.38 -10.99
CA ASN A 83 22.09 -23.53 -12.24
C ASN A 83 21.39 -22.84 -13.42
N ILE A 84 20.05 -22.87 -13.46
CA ILE A 84 19.29 -22.18 -14.52
C ILE A 84 19.53 -20.67 -14.45
N LEU A 85 19.41 -20.11 -13.24
CA LEU A 85 19.48 -18.66 -13.04
C LEU A 85 20.90 -18.11 -13.16
N MET A 86 21.90 -18.83 -12.63
CA MET A 86 23.29 -18.37 -12.65
C MET A 86 23.87 -18.23 -14.05
N ASN A 87 23.44 -19.09 -14.96
CA ASN A 87 23.92 -19.09 -16.35
C ASN A 87 23.27 -18.00 -17.22
N LEU A 88 22.40 -17.15 -16.65
CA LEU A 88 21.82 -16.01 -17.37
C LEU A 88 22.84 -14.86 -17.46
N ASN A 89 23.08 -14.35 -18.66
CA ASN A 89 24.01 -13.25 -18.89
C ASN A 89 23.52 -11.93 -18.29
N ASN A 90 22.23 -11.63 -18.45
CA ASN A 90 21.58 -10.46 -17.87
C ASN A 90 20.64 -10.92 -16.77
N LYS A 91 20.94 -10.57 -15.52
CA LYS A 91 20.09 -10.87 -14.37
C LYS A 91 19.45 -9.58 -13.90
N ASP A 92 18.13 -9.59 -13.78
CA ASP A 92 17.39 -8.52 -13.12
C ASP A 92 17.21 -8.83 -11.63
N GLU A 93 16.65 -7.87 -10.88
CA GLU A 93 16.49 -7.94 -9.42
C GLU A 93 15.83 -9.24 -8.96
N LYS A 94 14.74 -9.65 -9.62
CA LYS A 94 13.99 -10.89 -9.32
C LYS A 94 14.85 -12.15 -9.45
N ILE A 95 15.76 -12.21 -10.42
CA ILE A 95 16.69 -13.34 -10.58
C ILE A 95 17.69 -13.38 -9.43
N PHE A 96 18.26 -12.24 -9.05
CA PHE A 96 19.18 -12.16 -7.91
C PHE A 96 18.51 -12.53 -6.58
N TYR A 97 17.26 -12.14 -6.38
CA TYR A 97 16.48 -12.56 -5.21
C TYR A 97 16.31 -14.07 -5.16
N LEU A 98 15.85 -14.68 -6.25
CA LEU A 98 15.62 -16.13 -6.28
C LEU A 98 16.93 -16.91 -6.07
N LEU A 99 18.06 -16.46 -6.64
CA LEU A 99 19.38 -17.03 -6.37
C LEU A 99 19.76 -17.00 -4.89
N SER A 100 19.59 -15.84 -4.25
CA SER A 100 19.90 -15.64 -2.84
C SER A 100 19.05 -16.52 -1.91
N TYR A 101 17.79 -16.80 -2.29
CA TYR A 101 16.93 -17.74 -1.57
C TYR A 101 17.37 -19.20 -1.76
N ILE A 102 17.75 -19.57 -2.99
CA ILE A 102 18.21 -20.93 -3.32
C ILE A 102 19.51 -21.30 -2.58
N GLU A 103 20.44 -20.35 -2.45
CA GLU A 103 21.70 -20.56 -1.71
C GLU A 103 21.48 -20.75 -0.21
N PHE A 104 20.52 -20.01 0.36
CA PHE A 104 20.12 -20.15 1.76
C PHE A 104 19.58 -21.55 2.07
N GLU A 105 18.67 -22.07 1.25
CA GLU A 105 18.09 -23.40 1.45
C GLU A 105 19.14 -24.52 1.35
N GLN A 106 20.19 -24.31 0.55
CA GLN A 106 21.30 -25.27 0.40
C GLN A 106 22.31 -25.24 1.54
N ARG A 107 22.22 -24.28 2.48
CA ARG A 107 23.22 -24.03 3.54
C ARG A 107 24.65 -23.86 3.00
N ASP A 108 24.79 -23.47 1.73
CA ASP A 108 26.09 -23.21 1.11
C ASP A 108 26.44 -21.73 1.23
N PHE A 109 27.01 -21.39 2.38
CA PHE A 109 27.42 -20.02 2.70
C PHE A 109 28.71 -19.57 2.02
N THR A 110 29.40 -20.46 1.28
CA THR A 110 30.61 -20.07 0.55
C THR A 110 30.29 -19.27 -0.71
N GLN A 111 29.11 -19.50 -1.30
CA GLN A 111 28.64 -18.76 -2.48
C GLN A 111 27.95 -17.45 -2.12
N LEU A 112 27.36 -17.38 -0.91
CA LEU A 112 26.85 -16.14 -0.32
C LEU A 112 27.91 -15.03 -0.24
N LYS A 113 29.20 -15.35 -0.10
CA LYS A 113 30.30 -14.36 -0.10
C LYS A 113 30.44 -13.56 -1.41
N LYS A 114 29.99 -14.09 -2.55
CA LYS A 114 29.97 -13.33 -3.82
C LYS A 114 28.79 -12.37 -3.90
N ILE A 115 27.71 -12.67 -3.19
CA ILE A 115 26.57 -11.77 -2.97
C ILE A 115 26.91 -10.77 -1.85
N ASP A 116 27.80 -11.13 -0.90
CA ASP A 116 28.28 -10.22 0.16
C ASP A 116 29.01 -8.99 -0.36
N TYR A 117 29.57 -9.06 -1.57
CA TYR A 117 30.13 -7.88 -2.25
C TYR A 117 29.05 -6.86 -2.66
N TYR A 118 27.79 -7.29 -2.79
CA TYR A 118 26.63 -6.42 -3.05
C TYR A 118 25.81 -6.14 -1.78
N SER A 119 25.95 -6.95 -0.72
CA SER A 119 25.24 -6.81 0.56
C SER A 119 26.02 -6.01 1.62
N SER A 120 27.21 -5.50 1.32
CA SER A 120 28.07 -4.79 2.27
C SER A 120 27.55 -3.39 2.65
N ALA A 121 26.36 -3.34 3.23
CA ALA A 121 25.96 -2.39 4.25
C ALA A 121 25.90 -3.14 5.59
N LYS A 122 26.94 -2.93 6.41
CA LYS A 122 27.17 -3.41 7.78
C LYS A 122 25.90 -3.90 8.52
N PHE A 123 25.74 -5.22 8.60
CA PHE A 123 24.90 -5.85 9.64
C PHE A 123 25.81 -6.35 10.77
N LYS A 124 25.67 -5.80 11.98
CA LYS A 124 26.23 -6.44 13.18
C LYS A 124 25.29 -7.59 13.53
N ILE A 125 25.68 -8.80 13.15
CA ILE A 125 25.03 -10.09 13.44
C ILE A 125 24.60 -10.26 14.93
N ASN A 126 25.17 -9.48 15.85
CA ASN A 126 24.85 -9.50 17.27
C ASN A 126 23.41 -9.07 17.63
N ASP A 127 22.68 -8.34 16.77
CA ASP A 127 21.29 -7.92 17.03
C ASP A 127 20.21 -8.96 16.67
N LEU A 128 20.62 -10.17 16.25
CA LEU A 128 19.71 -11.32 16.06
C LEU A 128 19.42 -12.08 17.37
N ASN A 129 20.24 -11.87 18.41
CA ASN A 129 20.19 -12.65 19.64
C ASN A 129 19.41 -11.99 20.79
N LYS A 130 18.90 -10.76 20.61
CA LYS A 130 18.00 -10.14 21.61
C LYS A 130 16.59 -10.74 21.49
N LYS A 131 16.03 -11.16 22.63
CA LYS A 131 14.67 -11.70 22.73
C LYS A 131 13.65 -10.58 22.52
N VAL A 132 13.29 -10.31 21.27
CA VAL A 132 12.28 -9.34 20.85
C VAL A 132 10.92 -10.05 20.73
N LYS A 133 9.83 -9.39 21.15
CA LYS A 133 8.47 -9.95 21.09
C LYS A 133 7.74 -9.61 19.80
N TYR A 134 7.90 -8.39 19.30
CA TYR A 134 7.12 -7.84 18.21
C TYR A 134 8.01 -7.38 17.06
N LEU A 135 7.64 -7.82 15.86
CA LEU A 135 8.30 -7.44 14.62
C LEU A 135 7.38 -6.56 13.79
N HIS A 136 7.88 -5.42 13.32
CA HIS A 136 7.13 -4.48 12.51
C HIS A 136 7.82 -4.32 11.15
N PHE A 137 7.14 -4.70 10.07
CA PHE A 137 7.56 -4.43 8.69
C PHE A 137 6.77 -3.25 8.15
N MET A 138 7.47 -2.21 7.68
CA MET A 138 6.87 -0.93 7.28
C MET A 138 7.48 -0.43 5.99
N ILE A 139 6.73 0.37 5.23
CA ILE A 139 7.30 1.19 4.16
C ILE A 139 7.89 2.48 4.74
N ASP A 140 8.87 3.10 4.07
CA ASP A 140 9.33 4.42 4.47
C ASP A 140 8.24 5.47 4.23
N SER A 141 7.77 6.07 5.33
CA SER A 141 6.79 7.14 5.28
C SER A 141 6.86 8.00 6.55
N PRO A 142 6.36 9.25 6.50
CA PRO A 142 6.22 10.05 7.72
C PRO A 142 5.41 9.34 8.81
N ILE A 143 4.40 8.55 8.43
CA ILE A 143 3.56 7.79 9.36
C ILE A 143 4.38 6.71 10.05
N SER A 144 5.26 6.03 9.32
CA SER A 144 6.12 4.98 9.87
C SER A 144 7.10 5.53 10.90
N LYS A 145 7.74 6.67 10.60
CA LYS A 145 8.64 7.36 11.54
C LYS A 145 7.90 7.77 12.80
N LYS A 146 6.71 8.38 12.66
CA LYS A 146 5.89 8.79 13.81
C LYS A 146 5.38 7.62 14.63
N TYR A 147 5.08 6.50 13.99
CA TYR A 147 4.71 5.26 14.66
C TYR A 147 5.84 4.71 15.52
N ILE A 148 7.07 4.69 15.02
CA ILE A 148 8.23 4.22 15.78
C ILE A 148 8.49 5.11 17.00
N GLU A 149 8.46 6.44 16.82
CA GLU A 149 8.54 7.39 17.94
C GLU A 149 7.48 7.07 18.99
N PHE A 150 6.21 6.95 18.57
CA PHE A 150 5.11 6.64 19.47
C PHE A 150 5.32 5.32 20.22
N ILE A 151 5.78 4.26 19.55
CA ILE A 151 6.01 2.98 20.23
C ILE A 151 7.16 3.09 21.24
N ASN A 152 8.28 3.68 20.84
CA ASN A 152 9.47 3.82 21.68
C ASN A 152 9.23 4.72 22.91
N GLU A 153 8.36 5.73 22.80
CA GLU A 153 8.03 6.64 23.90
C GLU A 153 7.04 6.04 24.90
N ASN A 154 6.19 5.09 24.47
CA ASN A 154 5.01 4.67 25.24
C ASN A 154 4.98 3.18 25.61
N PHE A 155 5.87 2.37 25.03
CA PHE A 155 5.97 0.93 25.29
C PHE A 155 7.44 0.53 25.49
N THR A 156 7.67 -0.69 25.98
CA THR A 156 9.02 -1.22 26.22
C THR A 156 9.80 -1.36 24.90
N LYS A 157 10.70 -0.42 24.59
CA LYS A 157 11.45 -0.37 23.32
C LYS A 157 12.09 -1.72 22.94
N GLU A 158 12.61 -2.45 23.93
CA GLU A 158 13.29 -3.74 23.74
C GLU A 158 12.37 -4.86 23.24
N ASP A 159 11.06 -4.72 23.45
CA ASP A 159 10.07 -5.70 22.96
C ASP A 159 9.81 -5.55 21.46
N HIS A 160 10.23 -4.46 20.82
CA HIS A 160 9.90 -4.14 19.43
C HIS A 160 11.12 -4.09 18.52
N LYS A 161 10.98 -4.64 17.31
CA LYS A 161 11.95 -4.48 16.22
C LYS A 161 11.26 -3.94 14.97
N PHE A 162 11.77 -2.82 14.47
CA PHE A 162 11.24 -2.14 13.30
C PHE A 162 12.12 -2.35 12.08
N ILE A 163 11.48 -2.71 10.98
CA ILE A 163 12.11 -2.91 9.68
C ILE A 163 11.36 -2.02 8.68
N ILE A 164 12.06 -1.02 8.15
CA ILE A 164 11.56 -0.07 7.14
C ILE A 164 12.11 -0.44 5.78
N ILE A 165 11.24 -0.53 4.78
CA ILE A 165 11.62 -0.68 3.38
C ILE A 165 11.92 0.72 2.83
N SER A 166 13.21 1.04 2.69
CA SER A 166 13.71 2.32 2.17
C SER A 166 15.00 2.12 1.36
N ASN A 167 15.31 3.09 0.51
CA ASN A 167 16.62 3.19 -0.15
C ASN A 167 17.63 4.00 0.69
N ASP A 168 17.19 4.63 1.77
CA ASP A 168 18.00 5.53 2.60
C ASP A 168 18.71 4.80 3.77
N VAL A 169 19.63 5.50 4.44
CA VAL A 169 20.58 4.92 5.41
C VAL A 169 19.94 4.67 6.80
N PHE A 170 20.44 3.62 7.46
CA PHE A 170 20.11 3.18 8.83
C PHE A 170 20.15 4.30 9.89
N THR A 171 19.23 4.22 10.85
CA THR A 171 19.31 4.93 12.14
C THR A 171 19.24 3.93 13.30
N ASP A 172 19.61 4.33 14.53
CA ASP A 172 19.57 3.44 15.71
C ASP A 172 18.14 2.99 16.09
N ASP A 173 17.10 3.64 15.55
CA ASP A 173 15.71 3.40 15.91
C ASP A 173 14.97 2.42 14.98
N TYR A 174 15.51 2.13 13.79
CA TYR A 174 14.93 1.15 12.86
C TYR A 174 15.94 0.64 11.82
N TYR A 175 15.74 -0.60 11.38
CA TYR A 175 16.53 -1.21 10.31
C TYR A 175 15.96 -0.84 8.95
N VAL A 176 16.81 -0.59 7.96
CA VAL A 176 16.38 -0.39 6.56
C VAL A 176 16.56 -1.69 5.77
N ILE A 177 15.51 -2.13 5.07
CA ILE A 177 15.59 -3.19 4.06
C ILE A 177 16.21 -2.61 2.81
N ASN A 178 17.51 -2.84 2.67
CA ASN A 178 18.20 -2.82 1.38
C ASN A 178 18.74 -4.22 1.02
N ASN A 179 18.48 -5.24 1.86
CA ASN A 179 19.02 -6.58 1.69
C ASN A 179 18.06 -7.69 2.16
N ILE A 180 18.30 -8.89 1.62
CA ILE A 180 17.49 -10.09 1.84
C ILE A 180 17.55 -10.62 3.28
N GLU A 181 18.59 -10.25 4.04
CA GLU A 181 18.79 -10.73 5.41
C GLU A 181 17.74 -10.20 6.37
N SER A 182 17.31 -8.94 6.20
CA SER A 182 16.27 -8.34 7.03
C SER A 182 14.91 -9.03 6.85
N ILE A 183 14.61 -9.52 5.64
CA ILE A 183 13.37 -10.24 5.33
C ILE A 183 13.33 -11.62 6.02
N ARG A 184 14.50 -12.26 6.21
CA ARG A 184 14.58 -13.57 6.88
C ARG A 184 14.06 -13.56 8.31
N LEU A 185 14.05 -12.40 8.96
CA LEU A 185 13.49 -12.23 10.30
C LEU A 185 12.02 -12.67 10.40
N LEU A 186 11.25 -12.61 9.30
CA LEU A 186 9.87 -13.13 9.27
C LEU A 186 9.76 -14.59 9.69
N ALA A 187 10.81 -15.40 9.49
CA ALA A 187 10.86 -16.81 9.87
C ALA A 187 11.40 -17.06 11.29
N THR A 188 11.59 -16.01 12.09
CA THR A 188 12.01 -16.13 13.49
C THR A 188 10.80 -16.08 14.43
N ASN A 189 10.98 -16.59 15.66
CA ASN A 189 9.89 -16.78 16.60
C ASN A 189 9.54 -15.48 17.35
N TYR A 190 8.69 -14.66 16.74
CA TYR A 190 8.04 -13.52 17.40
C TYR A 190 6.70 -13.93 18.04
N GLU A 191 6.15 -13.08 18.90
CA GLU A 191 4.76 -13.19 19.38
C GLU A 191 3.79 -12.59 18.37
N LYS A 192 4.14 -11.45 17.77
CA LYS A 192 3.35 -10.80 16.70
C LYS A 192 4.27 -10.25 15.61
N ILE A 193 3.89 -10.46 14.36
CA ILE A 193 4.54 -9.92 13.16
C ILE A 193 3.54 -8.99 12.48
N LEU A 194 3.77 -7.68 12.56
CA LEU A 194 2.90 -6.65 11.99
C LEU A 194 3.43 -6.23 10.62
N LEU A 195 2.63 -6.48 9.58
CA LEU A 195 2.87 -6.00 8.23
C LEU A 195 2.09 -4.70 8.03
N HIS A 196 2.77 -3.55 8.10
CA HIS A 196 2.21 -2.22 7.93
C HIS A 196 1.97 -1.90 6.45
N GLY A 197 0.95 -2.55 5.91
CA GLY A 197 0.66 -2.60 4.48
C GLY A 197 1.55 -3.60 3.75
N ILE A 198 0.98 -4.25 2.75
CA ILE A 198 1.67 -5.22 1.91
C ILE A 198 1.98 -4.56 0.57
N PHE A 199 3.09 -3.83 0.50
CA PHE A 199 3.46 -3.10 -0.73
C PHE A 199 4.64 -3.73 -1.47
N ASN A 200 5.50 -4.43 -0.74
CA ASN A 200 6.75 -4.97 -1.27
C ASN A 200 6.60 -6.43 -1.72
N TYR A 201 7.13 -6.72 -2.90
CA TYR A 201 7.02 -8.01 -3.53
C TYR A 201 7.96 -9.05 -2.91
N GLU A 202 9.17 -8.67 -2.49
CA GLU A 202 10.14 -9.57 -1.84
C GLU A 202 9.58 -10.15 -0.55
N VAL A 203 8.93 -9.32 0.29
CA VAL A 203 8.27 -9.78 1.52
C VAL A 203 7.22 -10.84 1.21
N MET A 204 6.38 -10.63 0.18
CA MET A 204 5.35 -11.60 -0.20
C MET A 204 5.93 -12.87 -0.81
N TYR A 205 6.92 -12.76 -1.69
CA TYR A 205 7.60 -13.93 -2.23
C TYR A 205 8.32 -14.70 -1.13
N TYR A 206 8.97 -14.03 -0.18
CA TYR A 206 9.61 -14.70 0.95
C TYR A 206 8.60 -15.50 1.78
N LEU A 207 7.48 -14.88 2.17
CA LEU A 207 6.43 -15.57 2.91
C LEU A 207 5.89 -16.77 2.14
N PHE A 208 5.75 -16.64 0.82
CA PHE A 208 5.25 -17.72 -0.04
C PHE A 208 6.24 -18.88 -0.18
N LEU A 209 7.52 -18.57 -0.35
CA LEU A 209 8.57 -19.57 -0.51
C LEU A 209 8.96 -20.24 0.81
N ASN A 210 8.66 -19.62 1.96
CA ASN A 210 8.97 -20.11 3.30
C ASN A 210 7.72 -20.40 4.13
N GLU A 211 6.58 -20.61 3.50
CA GLU A 211 5.29 -20.71 4.19
C GLU A 211 5.23 -21.80 5.26
N GLU A 212 6.02 -22.88 5.13
CA GLU A 212 6.13 -23.95 6.12
C GLU A 212 6.90 -23.54 7.39
N LYS A 213 7.73 -22.50 7.30
CA LYS A 213 8.55 -21.97 8.40
C LYS A 213 7.89 -20.80 9.13
N ILE A 214 6.74 -20.33 8.64
CA ILE A 214 6.05 -19.13 9.14
C ILE A 214 4.79 -19.55 9.90
N ASP A 215 4.69 -19.13 11.17
CA ASP A 215 3.43 -19.21 11.91
C ASP A 215 2.51 -18.04 11.54
N PHE A 216 1.66 -18.25 10.53
CA PHE A 216 0.70 -17.24 10.07
C PHE A 216 -0.35 -16.84 11.11
N LYS A 217 -0.50 -17.59 12.22
CA LYS A 217 -1.36 -17.18 13.34
C LYS A 217 -0.82 -15.96 14.09
N LYS A 218 0.47 -15.67 13.92
CA LYS A 218 1.16 -14.53 14.53
C LYS A 218 1.35 -13.37 13.57
N VAL A 219 0.96 -13.53 12.31
CA VAL A 219 1.06 -12.48 11.29
C VAL A 219 -0.21 -11.63 11.32
N TYR A 220 -0.02 -10.31 11.36
CA TYR A 220 -1.05 -9.29 11.38
C TYR A 220 -0.89 -8.41 10.15
N TRP A 221 -1.89 -8.42 9.29
CA TRP A 221 -1.93 -7.50 8.16
C TRP A 221 -2.61 -6.20 8.58
N PHE A 222 -1.84 -5.11 8.67
CA PHE A 222 -2.37 -3.78 8.84
C PHE A 222 -2.77 -3.22 7.47
N ILE A 223 -4.07 -3.18 7.20
CA ILE A 223 -4.62 -2.75 5.92
C ILE A 223 -4.38 -1.26 5.68
N TRP A 224 -3.93 -0.93 4.46
CA TRP A 224 -4.02 0.40 3.89
C TRP A 224 -4.93 0.36 2.66
N GLY A 225 -5.46 1.51 2.25
CA GLY A 225 -6.25 1.55 1.01
C GLY A 225 -5.44 1.23 -0.24
N GLY A 226 -4.13 1.48 -0.23
CA GLY A 226 -3.25 1.24 -1.39
C GLY A 226 -2.99 -0.24 -1.66
N ASP A 227 -2.72 -1.03 -0.63
CA ASP A 227 -2.44 -2.45 -0.77
C ASP A 227 -3.71 -3.29 -0.83
N LEU A 228 -4.77 -2.96 -0.08
CA LEU A 228 -6.06 -3.65 -0.21
C LEU A 228 -6.61 -3.53 -1.64
N TYR A 229 -6.64 -2.31 -2.18
CA TYR A 229 -7.17 -2.05 -3.52
C TYR A 229 -6.18 -2.35 -4.65
N TYR A 230 -4.98 -2.88 -4.35
CA TYR A 230 -4.12 -3.50 -5.37
C TYR A 230 -4.89 -4.56 -6.18
N TYR A 231 -5.80 -5.28 -5.51
CA TYR A 231 -6.75 -6.20 -6.14
C TYR A 231 -7.50 -5.57 -7.33
N LYS A 232 -7.87 -4.29 -7.26
CA LYS A 232 -8.65 -3.59 -8.31
C LYS A 232 -7.80 -2.73 -9.23
N PHE A 233 -6.81 -2.03 -8.69
CA PHE A 233 -6.10 -0.95 -9.37
C PHE A 233 -4.64 -1.28 -9.70
N ARG A 234 -4.22 -2.55 -9.55
CA ARG A 234 -2.93 -2.99 -10.09
C ARG A 234 -2.88 -2.74 -11.60
N LYS A 235 -1.67 -2.62 -12.12
CA LYS A 235 -1.45 -2.50 -13.56
C LYS A 235 -1.77 -3.86 -14.20
N ASN A 236 -2.38 -3.84 -15.38
CA ASN A 236 -2.65 -5.06 -16.16
C ASN A 236 -1.34 -5.52 -16.83
N ASN A 237 -0.56 -6.32 -16.12
CA ASN A 237 0.65 -6.95 -16.65
C ASN A 237 1.06 -8.12 -15.77
N PHE A 238 1.69 -9.10 -16.41
CA PHE A 238 2.15 -10.33 -15.80
C PHE A 238 2.85 -10.17 -14.44
N ASN A 239 3.76 -9.20 -14.28
CA ASN A 239 4.47 -9.01 -13.01
C ASN A 239 3.54 -8.60 -11.87
N SER A 240 2.60 -7.71 -12.16
CA SER A 240 1.61 -7.22 -11.19
C SER A 240 0.62 -8.33 -10.83
N ASP A 241 0.26 -9.16 -11.80
CA ASP A 241 -0.64 -10.28 -11.61
C ASP A 241 0.00 -11.48 -10.92
N LEU A 242 1.27 -11.76 -11.19
CA LEU A 242 2.05 -12.74 -10.44
C LEU A 242 2.16 -12.31 -8.97
N PHE A 243 2.47 -11.04 -8.72
CA PHE A 243 2.48 -10.51 -7.36
C PHE A 243 1.12 -10.65 -6.68
N GLU A 244 0.02 -10.32 -7.37
CA GLU A 244 -1.33 -10.50 -6.83
C GLU A 244 -1.71 -11.98 -6.60
N PHE A 245 -1.25 -12.89 -7.45
CA PHE A 245 -1.41 -14.32 -7.23
C PHE A 245 -0.72 -14.77 -5.93
N VAL A 246 0.53 -14.33 -5.72
CA VAL A 246 1.28 -14.61 -4.48
C VAL A 246 0.58 -14.02 -3.27
N ARG A 247 0.17 -12.75 -3.35
CA ARG A 247 -0.62 -12.07 -2.31
C ARG A 247 -1.88 -12.86 -1.97
N LYS A 248 -2.66 -13.30 -2.96
CA LYS A 248 -3.88 -14.11 -2.74
C LYS A 248 -3.60 -15.43 -2.00
N LYS A 249 -2.49 -16.10 -2.29
CA LYS A 249 -2.11 -17.34 -1.61
C LYS A 249 -1.72 -17.09 -0.16
N ILE A 250 -0.95 -16.03 0.10
CA ILE A 250 -0.48 -15.68 1.44
C ILE A 250 -1.58 -15.08 2.30
N LEU A 251 -2.36 -14.14 1.79
CA LEU A 251 -3.42 -13.46 2.54
C LEU A 251 -4.46 -14.42 3.08
N LYS A 252 -4.76 -15.51 2.37
CA LYS A 252 -5.65 -16.60 2.85
C LYS A 252 -5.15 -17.30 4.11
N LYS A 253 -3.84 -17.27 4.36
CA LYS A 253 -3.21 -17.89 5.54
C LYS A 253 -3.15 -16.92 6.72
N ILE A 254 -3.17 -15.61 6.46
CA ILE A 254 -3.18 -14.59 7.51
C ILE A 254 -4.56 -14.57 8.18
N VAL A 255 -4.57 -14.87 9.48
CA VAL A 255 -5.81 -14.95 10.28
C VAL A 255 -6.03 -13.74 11.19
N ASN A 256 -5.18 -12.70 11.09
CA ASN A 256 -5.35 -11.46 11.85
C ASN A 256 -5.24 -10.24 10.92
N ILE A 257 -6.22 -9.35 10.99
CA ILE A 257 -6.24 -8.10 10.23
C ILE A 257 -6.43 -6.93 11.16
N ILE A 258 -5.59 -5.93 10.97
CA ILE A 258 -5.71 -4.64 11.63
C ILE A 258 -6.25 -3.64 10.60
N THR A 259 -7.26 -2.88 11.01
CA THR A 259 -7.83 -1.77 10.23
C THR A 259 -7.64 -0.45 10.96
N VAL A 260 -7.36 0.63 10.21
CA VAL A 260 -7.47 2.01 10.74
C VAL A 260 -8.94 2.43 10.83
N THR A 261 -9.76 1.86 9.93
CA THR A 261 -11.12 2.30 9.64
C THR A 261 -12.06 1.12 9.55
N SER A 262 -13.03 1.09 10.48
CA SER A 262 -14.31 0.34 10.46
C SER A 262 -14.30 -1.12 9.97
N GLU A 263 -15.49 -1.72 9.97
CA GLU A 263 -15.75 -3.05 9.42
C GLU A 263 -15.54 -3.12 7.89
N TYR A 264 -15.64 -2.00 7.16
CA TYR A 264 -15.82 -2.05 5.70
C TYR A 264 -14.56 -2.46 4.92
N ASP A 265 -13.37 -1.98 5.30
CA ASP A 265 -12.13 -2.41 4.63
C ASP A 265 -11.83 -3.88 4.92
N PHE A 266 -12.15 -4.34 6.14
CA PHE A 266 -12.06 -5.74 6.53
C PHE A 266 -13.04 -6.62 5.72
N GLU A 267 -14.28 -6.18 5.53
CA GLU A 267 -15.26 -6.89 4.69
C GLU A 267 -14.86 -6.95 3.21
N LEU A 268 -14.23 -5.89 2.68
CA LEU A 268 -13.63 -5.95 1.35
C LEU A 268 -12.48 -6.95 1.29
N ALA A 269 -11.60 -6.98 2.29
CA ALA A 269 -10.53 -7.96 2.37
C ALA A 269 -11.07 -9.40 2.40
N LYS A 270 -12.09 -9.67 3.23
CA LYS A 270 -12.85 -10.94 3.26
C LYS A 270 -13.41 -11.31 1.90
N LYS A 271 -14.08 -10.37 1.24
CA LYS A 271 -14.70 -10.60 -0.06
C LYS A 271 -13.67 -10.87 -1.16
N TRP A 272 -12.61 -10.06 -1.26
CA TRP A 272 -11.65 -10.12 -2.38
C TRP A 272 -10.64 -11.25 -2.24
N TYR A 273 -10.19 -11.53 -1.01
CA TYR A 273 -9.15 -12.53 -0.76
C TYR A 273 -9.69 -13.85 -0.19
N LYS A 274 -11.00 -13.92 0.12
CA LYS A 274 -11.68 -15.09 0.72
C LYS A 274 -10.99 -15.54 2.03
N ILE A 275 -10.69 -14.57 2.88
CA ILE A 275 -9.99 -14.76 4.14
C ILE A 275 -10.97 -15.06 5.28
N ASN A 276 -10.53 -15.84 6.25
CA ASN A 276 -11.20 -16.01 7.53
C ASN A 276 -10.25 -15.52 8.63
N ALA A 277 -10.42 -14.27 9.05
CA ALA A 277 -9.51 -13.59 9.95
C ALA A 277 -10.25 -12.91 11.09
N LYS A 278 -9.57 -12.69 12.21
CA LYS A 278 -10.01 -11.81 13.29
C LYS A 278 -9.64 -10.37 12.95
N LYS A 279 -10.59 -9.46 13.14
CA LYS A 279 -10.41 -8.02 12.98
C LYS A 279 -9.86 -7.41 14.27
N TYR A 280 -9.00 -6.41 14.11
CA TYR A 280 -8.49 -5.53 15.15
C TYR A 280 -8.61 -4.08 14.68
N LEU A 281 -9.05 -3.18 15.55
CA LEU A 281 -9.06 -1.74 15.29
C LEU A 281 -7.84 -1.11 15.96
N LEU A 282 -6.94 -0.54 15.17
CA LEU A 282 -5.79 0.23 15.68
C LEU A 282 -5.62 1.51 14.88
N LEU A 283 -5.18 2.56 15.55
CA LEU A 283 -5.01 3.88 14.96
C LEU A 283 -3.52 4.24 14.94
N TYR A 284 -3.00 4.65 13.78
CA TYR A 284 -1.67 5.25 13.70
C TYR A 284 -1.60 6.53 14.54
N PRO A 285 -0.44 6.93 15.09
CA PRO A 285 -0.30 8.22 15.75
C PRO A 285 -0.49 9.37 14.77
N ASN A 286 -0.86 10.54 15.31
CA ASN A 286 -1.00 11.75 14.51
C ASN A 286 0.35 12.32 14.08
N LEU A 287 0.44 12.69 12.80
CA LEU A 287 1.55 13.50 12.29
C LEU A 287 1.48 14.95 12.79
N ILE A 288 0.26 15.47 12.97
CA ILE A 288 0.03 16.82 13.46
C ILE A 288 -0.71 16.76 14.79
N ASP A 289 -0.15 17.40 15.83
CA ASP A 289 -0.77 17.51 17.14
C ASP A 289 -2.09 18.32 17.07
N TYR A 290 -3.17 17.75 17.61
CA TYR A 290 -4.46 18.43 17.70
C TYR A 290 -4.42 19.68 18.58
N LYS A 291 -3.53 19.76 19.60
CA LYS A 291 -3.33 21.00 20.38
C LYS A 291 -2.80 22.12 19.49
N PHE A 292 -1.88 21.80 18.57
CA PHE A 292 -1.40 22.75 17.57
C PHE A 292 -2.50 23.14 16.58
N LEU A 293 -3.29 22.19 16.08
CA LEU A 293 -4.42 22.48 15.19
C LEU A 293 -5.49 23.34 15.88
N LYS A 294 -5.78 23.10 17.16
CA LYS A 294 -6.74 23.89 17.95
C LYS A 294 -6.34 25.36 18.05
N ARG A 295 -5.04 25.64 18.23
CA ARG A 295 -4.49 27.01 18.18
C ARG A 295 -4.64 27.67 16.81
N LEU A 296 -4.57 26.90 15.72
CA LEU A 296 -4.74 27.41 14.36
C LEU A 296 -6.22 27.68 14.03
N LYS A 297 -7.12 26.79 14.47
CA LYS A 297 -8.58 26.90 14.27
C LYS A 297 -9.15 28.24 14.71
N ASN A 298 -8.59 28.83 15.78
CA ASN A 298 -9.03 30.10 16.34
C ASN A 298 -8.56 31.34 15.56
N LYS A 299 -7.75 31.17 14.50
CA LYS A 299 -7.25 32.28 13.69
C LYS A 299 -8.12 32.47 12.45
N LYS A 300 -8.73 33.66 12.31
CA LYS A 300 -9.40 34.04 11.05
C LYS A 300 -8.36 34.28 9.97
N ARG A 301 -8.62 33.72 8.77
CA ARG A 301 -7.80 33.99 7.59
C ARG A 301 -8.15 35.37 7.03
N SER A 302 -7.13 36.12 6.62
CA SER A 302 -7.29 37.48 6.08
C SER A 302 -7.79 37.54 4.63
N SER A 303 -7.69 36.45 3.87
CA SER A 303 -8.07 36.40 2.45
C SER A 303 -9.55 36.11 2.25
N CYS A 304 -10.17 36.83 1.31
CA CYS A 304 -11.60 36.75 0.98
C CYS A 304 -11.97 35.66 -0.05
N ASN A 305 -11.00 34.94 -0.64
CA ASN A 305 -11.27 33.90 -1.64
C ASN A 305 -11.65 32.56 -1.00
N LEU A 306 -12.58 31.78 -1.55
CA LEU A 306 -12.82 30.41 -1.07
C LEU A 306 -11.66 29.49 -1.44
N ARG A 307 -10.92 28.96 -0.47
CA ARG A 307 -9.80 28.05 -0.73
C ARG A 307 -10.24 26.59 -0.65
N ILE A 308 -10.11 25.92 -1.79
CA ILE A 308 -10.50 24.53 -2.03
C ILE A 308 -9.24 23.67 -2.08
N GLN A 309 -9.13 22.70 -1.17
CA GLN A 309 -8.17 21.62 -1.34
C GLN A 309 -8.77 20.56 -2.27
N LEU A 310 -8.06 20.19 -3.34
CA LEU A 310 -8.45 19.09 -4.21
C LEU A 310 -7.47 17.93 -4.08
N GLY A 311 -7.95 16.79 -3.58
CA GLY A 311 -7.14 15.59 -3.39
C GLY A 311 -6.12 15.68 -2.25
N ASN A 312 -5.30 14.64 -2.13
CA ASN A 312 -4.23 14.55 -1.11
C ASN A 312 -2.88 14.10 -1.66
N SER A 313 -2.83 13.63 -2.90
CA SER A 313 -1.68 12.98 -3.52
C SER A 313 -1.81 13.08 -5.04
N GLY A 314 -0.75 12.79 -5.79
CA GLY A 314 -0.80 12.65 -7.26
C GLY A 314 -1.41 11.35 -7.75
N ASP A 315 -1.96 10.50 -6.89
CA ASP A 315 -2.51 9.19 -7.28
C ASP A 315 -3.75 9.33 -8.20
N PRO A 316 -3.81 8.62 -9.35
CA PRO A 316 -4.93 8.75 -10.30
C PRO A 316 -6.32 8.44 -9.76
N SER A 317 -6.41 7.64 -8.69
CA SER A 317 -7.69 7.34 -8.04
C SER A 317 -8.30 8.56 -7.34
N ASN A 318 -7.55 9.67 -7.18
CA ASN A 318 -8.10 10.95 -6.72
C ASN A 318 -9.06 11.59 -7.74
N LYS A 319 -9.04 11.16 -9.01
CA LYS A 319 -9.89 11.69 -10.09
C LYS A 319 -9.83 13.22 -10.21
N HIS A 320 -8.63 13.79 -10.09
CA HIS A 320 -8.43 15.25 -10.15
C HIS A 320 -9.02 15.89 -11.40
N ILE A 321 -8.70 15.34 -12.59
CA ILE A 321 -9.13 15.89 -13.88
C ILE A 321 -10.67 15.94 -13.96
N GLU A 322 -11.34 14.87 -13.53
CA GLU A 322 -12.80 14.81 -13.48
C GLU A 322 -13.36 15.93 -12.58
N MET A 323 -12.82 16.07 -11.37
CA MET A 323 -13.29 17.09 -10.43
C MET A 323 -12.93 18.52 -10.87
N LEU A 324 -11.78 18.75 -11.51
CA LEU A 324 -11.42 20.04 -12.09
C LEU A 324 -12.42 20.47 -13.17
N ASN A 325 -12.83 19.54 -14.03
CA ASN A 325 -13.85 19.79 -15.05
C ASN A 325 -15.22 20.10 -14.41
N ILE A 326 -15.61 19.40 -13.34
CA ILE A 326 -16.86 19.69 -12.64
C ILE A 326 -16.82 21.07 -11.99
N LEU A 327 -15.69 21.42 -11.34
CA LEU A 327 -15.50 22.72 -10.69
C LEU A 327 -15.37 23.88 -11.70
N SER A 328 -15.18 23.62 -12.99
CA SER A 328 -15.02 24.66 -14.00
C SER A 328 -16.23 25.58 -14.10
N LYS A 329 -17.42 25.13 -13.68
CA LYS A 329 -18.62 25.97 -13.58
C LYS A 329 -18.47 27.13 -12.59
N PHE A 330 -17.55 27.01 -11.63
CA PHE A 330 -17.22 28.05 -10.65
C PHE A 330 -15.96 28.84 -11.01
N LYS A 331 -15.40 28.71 -12.23
CA LYS A 331 -14.13 29.34 -12.61
C LYS A 331 -14.14 30.88 -12.50
N ASN A 332 -15.31 31.50 -12.64
CA ASN A 332 -15.49 32.94 -12.53
C ASN A 332 -15.66 33.42 -11.07
N GLU A 333 -15.98 32.52 -10.14
CA GLU A 333 -16.16 32.83 -8.73
C GLU A 333 -14.83 33.15 -8.03
N ASN A 334 -14.89 33.78 -6.86
CA ASN A 334 -13.71 34.13 -6.07
C ASN A 334 -13.13 32.91 -5.32
N ILE A 335 -12.60 31.95 -6.07
CA ILE A 335 -12.04 30.69 -5.56
C ILE A 335 -10.52 30.60 -5.76
N GLU A 336 -9.89 29.75 -4.97
CA GLU A 336 -8.52 29.26 -5.17
C GLU A 336 -8.52 27.75 -4.95
N ILE A 337 -7.93 27.00 -5.89
CA ILE A 337 -7.79 25.55 -5.81
C ILE A 337 -6.35 25.22 -5.51
N ILE A 338 -6.10 24.43 -4.48
CA ILE A 338 -4.76 23.94 -4.12
C ILE A 338 -4.77 22.41 -4.15
N THR A 339 -3.93 21.82 -4.98
CA THR A 339 -3.84 20.36 -5.16
C THR A 339 -2.52 19.82 -4.63
N PRO A 340 -2.52 19.08 -3.50
CA PRO A 340 -1.34 18.33 -3.06
C PRO A 340 -0.99 17.21 -4.05
N LEU A 341 0.24 17.23 -4.57
CA LEU A 341 0.76 16.30 -5.58
C LEU A 341 2.14 15.75 -5.17
N SER A 342 2.47 15.79 -3.88
CA SER A 342 3.82 15.53 -3.39
C SER A 342 4.22 14.06 -3.32
N TYR A 343 3.27 13.14 -3.52
CA TYR A 343 3.50 11.70 -3.54
C TYR A 343 2.41 11.00 -4.34
N GLY A 344 2.70 9.78 -4.80
CA GLY A 344 1.76 8.97 -5.60
C GLY A 344 1.58 9.47 -7.03
N GLY A 345 1.19 8.56 -7.93
CA GLY A 345 0.99 8.84 -9.34
C GLY A 345 2.26 8.91 -10.18
N SER A 346 2.09 8.86 -11.50
CA SER A 346 3.19 9.03 -12.45
C SER A 346 3.43 10.51 -12.73
N LYS A 347 4.68 10.85 -13.12
CA LYS A 347 5.04 12.20 -13.57
C LYS A 347 4.07 12.73 -14.64
N ASN A 348 3.75 11.91 -15.65
CA ASN A 348 2.82 12.28 -16.72
C ASN A 348 1.42 12.61 -16.20
N TYR A 349 0.89 11.84 -15.24
CA TYR A 349 -0.41 12.13 -14.67
C TYR A 349 -0.40 13.43 -13.87
N ILE A 350 0.63 13.63 -13.04
CA ILE A 350 0.81 14.86 -12.26
C ILE A 350 0.89 16.09 -13.18
N GLU A 351 1.67 16.01 -14.25
CA GLU A 351 1.80 17.08 -15.25
C GLU A 351 0.45 17.37 -15.92
N LYS A 352 -0.29 16.33 -16.32
CA LYS A 352 -1.63 16.48 -16.90
C LYS A 352 -2.62 17.15 -15.96
N VAL A 353 -2.57 16.84 -14.66
CA VAL A 353 -3.41 17.51 -13.64
C VAL A 353 -3.08 18.99 -13.54
N ILE A 354 -1.78 19.33 -13.56
CA ILE A 354 -1.32 20.72 -13.47
C ILE A 354 -1.74 21.51 -14.71
N GLU A 355 -1.52 20.96 -15.90
CA GLU A 355 -1.94 21.53 -17.18
C GLU A 355 -3.45 21.80 -17.17
N THR A 356 -4.26 20.76 -16.91
CA THR A 356 -5.73 20.88 -16.84
C THR A 356 -6.17 21.97 -15.84
N GLY A 357 -5.58 21.99 -14.65
CA GLY A 357 -5.91 22.98 -13.62
C GLY A 357 -5.55 24.40 -14.04
N LYS A 358 -4.39 24.59 -14.67
CA LYS A 358 -3.94 25.89 -15.19
C LYS A 358 -4.78 26.35 -16.38
N ASP A 359 -5.19 25.46 -17.26
CA ASP A 359 -6.02 25.79 -18.42
C ASP A 359 -7.42 26.28 -17.99
N ILE A 360 -8.01 25.63 -16.97
CA ILE A 360 -9.36 25.98 -16.51
C ILE A 360 -9.37 27.21 -15.59
N PHE A 361 -8.41 27.32 -14.67
CA PHE A 361 -8.44 28.28 -13.56
C PHE A 361 -7.29 29.29 -13.56
N GLY A 362 -6.30 29.14 -14.44
CA GLY A 362 -5.17 30.06 -14.58
C GLY A 362 -4.43 30.31 -13.27
N LYS A 363 -4.46 31.57 -12.81
CA LYS A 363 -3.81 32.00 -11.56
C LYS A 363 -4.52 31.49 -10.29
N LYS A 364 -5.78 31.03 -10.38
CA LYS A 364 -6.54 30.50 -9.24
C LYS A 364 -6.16 29.05 -8.89
N PHE A 365 -5.43 28.34 -9.75
CA PHE A 365 -4.98 26.97 -9.48
C PHE A 365 -3.53 26.94 -9.01
N ASN A 366 -3.29 26.34 -7.86
CA ASN A 366 -2.01 26.14 -7.21
C ASN A 366 -1.82 24.65 -6.85
N TYR A 367 -0.58 24.23 -6.64
CA TYR A 367 -0.27 22.83 -6.36
C TYR A 367 0.95 22.71 -5.44
N LEU A 368 1.05 21.59 -4.72
CA LEU A 368 2.17 21.28 -3.82
C LEU A 368 2.90 20.03 -4.30
N LYS A 369 4.07 20.18 -4.93
CA LYS A 369 4.89 19.04 -5.43
C LYS A 369 5.84 18.44 -4.39
N ASN A 370 6.11 19.14 -3.30
CA ASN A 370 7.04 18.70 -2.28
C ASN A 370 6.31 18.47 -0.97
N PHE A 371 6.80 17.52 -0.17
CA PHE A 371 6.29 17.32 1.17
C PHE A 371 6.49 18.57 2.02
N LEU A 372 5.44 18.96 2.74
CA LEU A 372 5.53 20.01 3.75
C LEU A 372 5.82 19.37 5.12
N PRO A 373 6.67 20.01 5.95
CA PRO A 373 6.80 19.62 7.35
C PRO A 373 5.44 19.65 8.07
N PRO A 374 5.19 18.81 9.09
CA PRO A 374 3.88 18.67 9.70
C PRO A 374 3.24 19.99 10.18
N GLN A 375 4.03 20.90 10.76
CA GLN A 375 3.51 22.21 11.21
C GLN A 375 3.08 23.11 10.04
N GLU A 376 3.86 23.14 8.95
CA GLU A 376 3.51 23.91 7.75
C GLU A 376 2.30 23.29 7.04
N TYR A 377 2.22 21.96 7.00
CA TYR A 377 1.04 21.27 6.48
C TYR A 377 -0.20 21.58 7.32
N GLY A 378 -0.09 21.62 8.65
CA GLY A 378 -1.19 22.03 9.54
C GLY A 378 -1.65 23.46 9.30
N LYS A 379 -0.72 24.41 9.06
CA LYS A 379 -1.06 25.79 8.65
C LYS A 379 -1.79 25.81 7.31
N PHE A 380 -1.35 24.99 6.35
CA PHE A 380 -2.04 24.82 5.06
C PHE A 380 -3.47 24.31 5.27
N LEU A 381 -3.66 23.19 5.97
CA LEU A 381 -4.99 22.63 6.25
C LEU A 381 -5.91 23.64 6.96
N SER A 382 -5.37 24.41 7.91
CA SER A 382 -6.13 25.46 8.60
C SER A 382 -6.58 26.59 7.67
N SER A 383 -5.85 26.83 6.58
CA SER A 383 -6.13 27.89 5.61
C SER A 383 -7.18 27.50 4.55
N VAL A 384 -7.46 26.20 4.42
CA VAL A 384 -8.48 25.63 3.53
C VAL A 384 -9.86 25.90 4.11
N ASP A 385 -10.85 26.19 3.28
CA ASP A 385 -12.25 26.34 3.69
C ASP A 385 -13.06 25.06 3.42
N LEU A 386 -12.73 24.42 2.29
CA LEU A 386 -13.39 23.26 1.72
C LEU A 386 -12.35 22.26 1.20
N ALA A 387 -12.53 20.97 1.43
CA ALA A 387 -11.70 19.93 0.82
C ALA A 387 -12.55 18.93 0.03
N ILE A 388 -12.03 18.48 -1.11
CA ILE A 388 -12.69 17.53 -2.01
C ILE A 388 -11.77 16.33 -2.25
N PHE A 389 -12.19 15.17 -1.75
CA PHE A 389 -11.51 13.89 -1.89
C PHE A 389 -12.32 12.96 -2.80
N ASN A 390 -12.16 13.13 -4.12
CA ASN A 390 -12.92 12.36 -5.13
C ASN A 390 -12.34 10.95 -5.37
N HIS A 391 -11.97 10.27 -4.29
CA HIS A 391 -11.19 9.03 -4.32
C HIS A 391 -12.06 7.81 -4.64
N ASP A 392 -11.57 6.87 -5.46
CA ASP A 392 -12.24 5.58 -5.68
C ASP A 392 -11.96 4.52 -4.60
N ARG A 393 -11.18 4.88 -3.57
CA ARG A 393 -10.73 3.99 -2.49
C ARG A 393 -10.42 4.74 -1.21
N GLN A 394 -10.24 4.00 -0.13
CA GLN A 394 -9.68 4.53 1.12
C GLN A 394 -8.34 5.22 0.83
N GLN A 395 -8.25 6.49 1.21
CA GLN A 395 -7.05 7.34 1.15
C GLN A 395 -7.23 8.53 2.09
N ALA A 396 -6.11 9.14 2.48
CA ALA A 396 -6.09 10.44 3.17
C ALA A 396 -6.87 10.49 4.50
N PHE A 397 -7.18 9.35 5.12
CA PHE A 397 -8.10 9.31 6.26
C PHE A 397 -7.65 10.25 7.40
N GLY A 398 -6.35 10.26 7.73
CA GLY A 398 -5.81 11.22 8.70
C GLY A 398 -5.99 12.70 8.30
N ASN A 399 -5.81 13.05 7.02
CA ASN A 399 -6.02 14.42 6.52
C ASN A 399 -7.50 14.81 6.59
N ILE A 400 -8.40 13.87 6.27
CA ILE A 400 -9.85 14.06 6.40
C ILE A 400 -10.20 14.38 7.85
N LEU A 401 -9.68 13.60 8.81
CA LEU A 401 -9.90 13.88 10.24
C LEU A 401 -9.36 15.25 10.66
N TYR A 402 -8.15 15.65 10.21
CA TYR A 402 -7.62 16.98 10.51
C TYR A 402 -8.51 18.11 9.99
N LEU A 403 -9.00 17.98 8.75
CA LEU A 403 -9.88 18.99 8.14
C LEU A 403 -11.24 19.07 8.86
N LEU A 404 -11.84 17.93 9.19
CA LEU A 404 -13.08 17.88 9.96
C LEU A 404 -12.90 18.47 11.36
N PHE A 405 -11.78 18.18 12.04
CA PHE A 405 -11.45 18.78 13.34
C PHE A 405 -11.32 20.31 13.26
N LEU A 406 -10.69 20.80 12.19
CA LEU A 406 -10.57 22.23 11.90
C LEU A 406 -11.90 22.88 11.48
N GLY A 407 -13.01 22.14 11.43
CA GLY A 407 -14.34 22.63 11.07
C GLY A 407 -14.49 22.92 9.58
N LYS A 408 -13.75 22.21 8.72
CA LYS A 408 -13.81 22.39 7.27
C LYS A 408 -14.90 21.53 6.66
N LYS A 409 -15.50 21.99 5.56
CA LYS A 409 -16.43 21.19 4.75
C LYS A 409 -15.61 20.17 3.97
N VAL A 410 -15.92 18.88 4.10
CA VAL A 410 -15.14 17.81 3.44
C VAL A 410 -16.05 16.95 2.58
N PHE A 411 -15.74 16.89 1.29
CA PHE A 411 -16.46 16.07 0.32
C PHE A 411 -15.73 14.76 0.05
N LEU A 412 -16.47 13.65 0.03
CA LEU A 412 -15.98 12.33 -0.40
C LEU A 412 -17.01 11.64 -1.29
N LYS A 413 -16.56 10.66 -2.09
CA LYS A 413 -17.51 9.75 -2.77
C LYS A 413 -18.22 8.87 -1.75
N ASN A 414 -19.55 8.83 -1.82
CA ASN A 414 -20.38 8.10 -0.87
C ASN A 414 -20.31 6.55 -0.98
N ASP A 415 -19.69 6.04 -2.03
CA ASP A 415 -19.48 4.62 -2.30
C ASP A 415 -18.15 4.07 -1.73
N THR A 416 -17.36 4.92 -1.06
CA THR A 416 -16.09 4.53 -0.43
C THR A 416 -16.25 3.98 0.98
N THR A 417 -15.31 3.15 1.42
CA THR A 417 -15.26 2.66 2.81
C THR A 417 -14.99 3.78 3.81
N SER A 418 -14.22 4.81 3.41
CA SER A 418 -14.01 6.01 4.23
C SER A 418 -15.30 6.76 4.50
N TRP A 419 -16.15 6.99 3.49
CA TRP A 419 -17.47 7.60 3.69
C TRP A 419 -18.30 6.83 4.72
N LYS A 420 -18.45 5.52 4.52
CA LYS A 420 -19.23 4.66 5.42
C LYS A 420 -18.71 4.70 6.85
N THR A 421 -17.39 4.67 7.03
CA THR A 421 -16.73 4.79 8.34
C THR A 421 -17.06 6.10 9.04
N LEU A 422 -16.96 7.22 8.31
CA LEU A 422 -17.22 8.55 8.88
C LEU A 422 -18.70 8.68 9.27
N LYS A 423 -19.62 8.20 8.41
CA LYS A 423 -21.06 8.19 8.72
C LYS A 423 -21.40 7.31 9.93
N GLU A 424 -20.80 6.13 10.05
CA GLU A 424 -20.97 5.24 11.21
C GLU A 424 -20.51 5.89 12.52
N LYS A 425 -19.45 6.73 12.45
CA LYS A 425 -18.95 7.51 13.58
C LYS A 425 -19.71 8.83 13.79
N ASN A 426 -20.87 9.00 13.16
CA ASN A 426 -21.69 10.22 13.23
C ASN A 426 -20.97 11.50 12.79
N LEU A 427 -19.89 11.38 12.00
CA LEU A 427 -19.24 12.52 11.39
C LEU A 427 -20.04 13.01 10.18
N ILE A 428 -20.08 14.32 10.03
CA ILE A 428 -20.79 15.03 8.96
C ILE A 428 -19.80 15.29 7.82
N VAL A 429 -20.12 14.72 6.66
CA VAL A 429 -19.37 14.81 5.42
C VAL A 429 -20.33 14.94 4.24
N TRP A 430 -19.86 15.49 3.13
CA TRP A 430 -20.68 15.80 1.95
C TRP A 430 -20.30 14.93 0.74
N ASN A 431 -21.27 14.60 -0.10
CA ASN A 431 -21.05 13.67 -1.21
C ASN A 431 -20.51 14.41 -2.44
N THR A 432 -19.41 13.93 -3.03
CA THR A 432 -18.85 14.56 -4.24
C THR A 432 -19.79 14.51 -5.43
N TYR A 433 -20.68 13.51 -5.51
CA TYR A 433 -21.68 13.44 -6.58
C TYR A 433 -22.72 14.57 -6.54
N ASP A 434 -22.90 15.23 -5.39
CA ASP A 434 -23.84 16.34 -5.26
C ASP A 434 -23.25 17.63 -5.89
N ILE A 435 -21.92 17.75 -5.93
CA ILE A 435 -21.22 18.92 -6.49
C ILE A 435 -21.60 19.16 -7.95
N TYR A 436 -21.99 18.12 -8.69
CA TYR A 436 -22.37 18.22 -10.10
C TYR A 436 -23.55 19.18 -10.29
N GLN A 437 -24.49 19.21 -9.35
CA GLN A 437 -25.71 20.04 -9.41
C GLN A 437 -25.68 21.26 -8.48
N MET A 438 -24.74 21.33 -7.53
CA MET A 438 -24.63 22.46 -6.60
C MET A 438 -24.38 23.81 -7.30
N THR A 439 -24.96 24.88 -6.76
CA THR A 439 -24.58 26.27 -7.01
C THR A 439 -23.35 26.65 -6.18
N TYR A 440 -22.80 27.84 -6.40
CA TYR A 440 -21.68 28.34 -5.59
C TYR A 440 -22.07 28.54 -4.12
N ASN A 441 -23.31 28.98 -3.86
CA ASN A 441 -23.83 29.16 -2.50
C ASN A 441 -23.95 27.82 -1.77
N ASP A 442 -24.49 26.79 -2.44
CA ASP A 442 -24.59 25.44 -1.85
C ASP A 442 -23.21 24.86 -1.53
N LEU A 443 -22.20 25.18 -2.35
CA LEU A 443 -20.82 24.72 -2.14
C LEU A 443 -20.24 25.28 -0.84
N ILE A 444 -20.44 26.56 -0.56
CA ILE A 444 -19.86 27.25 0.61
C ILE A 444 -20.67 27.09 1.89
N GLU A 445 -21.96 26.76 1.79
CA GLU A 445 -22.84 26.64 2.93
C GLU A 445 -22.41 25.50 3.87
N ILE A 446 -22.25 25.81 5.15
CA ILE A 446 -21.98 24.84 6.21
C ILE A 446 -22.46 25.41 7.55
N ASN A 447 -23.21 24.59 8.30
CA ASN A 447 -23.70 25.00 9.61
C ASN A 447 -22.58 24.96 10.64
N GLU A 448 -22.53 25.96 11.54
CA GLU A 448 -21.57 25.97 12.65
C GLU A 448 -21.75 24.78 13.59
N SER A 449 -22.99 24.29 13.74
CA SER A 449 -23.28 23.04 14.49
C SER A 449 -22.50 21.86 13.93
N ASP A 450 -22.45 21.72 12.61
CA ASP A 450 -21.83 20.57 11.95
C ASP A 450 -20.31 20.57 12.16
N LYS A 451 -19.70 21.77 12.08
CA LYS A 451 -18.28 21.98 12.37
C LYS A 451 -17.93 21.60 13.81
N ASN A 452 -18.78 21.97 14.76
CA ASN A 452 -18.55 21.72 16.18
C ASN A 452 -18.74 20.24 16.53
N ILE A 453 -19.77 19.58 15.99
CA ILE A 453 -20.01 18.14 16.15
C ILE A 453 -18.80 17.34 15.67
N ASN A 454 -18.33 17.61 14.45
CA ASN A 454 -17.16 16.94 13.88
C ASN A 454 -15.91 17.12 14.76
N SER A 455 -15.66 18.34 15.22
CA SER A 455 -14.51 18.64 16.07
C SER A 455 -14.57 17.89 17.40
N ALA A 456 -15.73 17.84 18.05
CA ALA A 456 -15.91 17.18 19.33
C ALA A 456 -15.71 15.67 19.23
N ILE A 457 -16.37 15.03 18.24
CA ILE A 457 -16.23 13.59 17.98
C ILE A 457 -14.76 13.24 17.73
N ILE A 458 -14.03 14.05 16.95
CA ILE A 458 -12.63 13.75 16.63
C ILE A 458 -11.71 13.93 17.83
N GLU A 459 -11.96 14.95 18.67
CA GLU A 459 -11.21 15.19 19.90
C GLU A 459 -11.36 14.02 20.89
N GLU A 460 -12.51 13.33 20.91
CA GLU A 460 -12.78 12.17 21.74
C GLU A 460 -12.27 10.85 21.13
N GLU A 461 -12.80 10.48 19.96
CA GLU A 461 -12.59 9.16 19.34
C GLU A 461 -11.17 8.97 18.79
N TYR A 462 -10.48 10.06 18.46
CA TYR A 462 -9.14 10.02 17.85
C TYR A 462 -8.10 10.75 18.70
N SER A 463 -8.35 10.89 20.00
CA SER A 463 -7.43 11.42 20.99
C SER A 463 -6.13 10.59 21.09
N PHE A 464 -5.13 11.11 21.80
CA PHE A 464 -3.92 10.34 22.10
C PHE A 464 -4.27 9.16 23.01
N GLU A 465 -5.13 9.38 24.00
CA GLU A 465 -5.56 8.45 25.02
C GLU A 465 -6.29 7.24 24.40
N THR A 466 -7.20 7.49 23.46
CA THR A 466 -7.90 6.43 22.72
C THR A 466 -6.92 5.58 21.91
N ARG A 467 -5.95 6.20 21.21
CA ARG A 467 -4.93 5.47 20.44
C ARG A 467 -4.02 4.64 21.34
N PHE A 468 -3.54 5.24 22.42
CA PHE A 468 -2.69 4.58 23.39
C PHE A 468 -3.40 3.36 23.99
N LYS A 469 -4.66 3.52 24.39
CA LYS A 469 -5.47 2.41 24.90
C LYS A 469 -5.61 1.27 23.89
N LEU A 470 -5.95 1.57 22.64
CA LEU A 470 -6.08 0.55 21.59
C LEU A 470 -4.78 -0.26 21.38
N TRP A 471 -3.63 0.42 21.32
CA TRP A 471 -2.33 -0.25 21.18
C TRP A 471 -1.93 -1.02 22.43
N LYS A 472 -2.18 -0.46 23.62
CA LYS A 472 -1.91 -1.14 24.89
C LYS A 472 -2.71 -2.42 25.01
N ASP A 473 -4.02 -2.36 24.76
CA ASP A 473 -4.89 -3.54 24.82
C ASP A 473 -4.46 -4.61 23.79
N PHE A 474 -4.00 -4.19 22.60
CA PHE A 474 -3.48 -5.09 21.58
C PHE A 474 -2.18 -5.81 21.99
N PHE A 475 -1.21 -5.09 22.59
CA PHE A 475 0.03 -5.70 23.07
C PHE A 475 -0.20 -6.56 24.32
N ASP A 476 -1.11 -6.16 25.21
CA ASP A 476 -1.53 -6.92 26.41
C ASP A 476 -2.35 -8.19 26.08
N ASN A 477 -2.66 -8.45 24.81
CA ASN A 477 -3.55 -9.53 24.36
C ASN A 477 -4.99 -9.43 24.93
N LYS A 478 -5.45 -8.22 25.27
CA LYS A 478 -6.85 -7.98 25.62
C LYS A 478 -7.67 -7.94 24.33
N ASN A 479 -8.84 -8.58 24.34
CA ASN A 479 -9.71 -8.63 23.16
C ASN A 479 -10.22 -7.22 22.81
N ASN A 480 -9.67 -6.63 21.75
CA ASN A 480 -10.25 -5.48 21.06
C ASN A 480 -11.31 -6.04 20.08
N TYR A 481 -12.59 -5.85 20.39
CA TYR A 481 -13.71 -6.27 19.55
C TYR A 481 -13.99 -5.24 18.44
#